data_AF-A0A2H0LKK2-F1
#
_entry.id   AF-A0A2H0LKK2-F1
#
_cell.length_a   1.000
_cell.length_b   1.000
_cell.length_c   1.000
_cell.angle_alpha   90.00
_cell.angle_beta   90.00
_cell.angle_gamma   90.00
#
_symmetry.space_group_name_H-M   'P 1'
#
loop_
_entity.id
_entity.type
_entity.pdbx_description
1 polymer ?
#
loop_
_entity_poly.entity_id
_entity_poly.type
_entity_poly.pdbx_seq_one_letter_code
_entity_poly.pdbx_strand_id
1 'polypeptide(L)'
;MDKKNKSRFLFDVVIIGGLGHVGLPLGLVFAKEGLKTCLIDIDPLKAAQVKKGIMPFIEYGAEPILKEVLKNKKLEISLDLKSVAEAKFVIVAIGTPIDEYLNPKTRVFLEIFQKIKKYL
;
A
#
# COMPACT_ATOMS: atom_id res chain seq x y z
N MET A 1 -36.29 1.85 -4.01
CA MET A 1 -35.96 0.40 -3.88
C MET A 1 -34.61 0.25 -4.52
N ASP A 2 -33.56 0.67 -3.80
CA ASP A 2 -32.26 0.96 -4.42
C ASP A 2 -31.32 -0.18 -4.12
N LYS A 3 -31.07 -0.99 -5.15
CA LYS A 3 -30.07 -2.05 -5.15
C LYS A 3 -28.70 -1.39 -4.95
N LYS A 4 -28.24 -1.30 -3.69
CA LYS A 4 -26.88 -0.93 -3.33
C LYS A 4 -25.91 -1.81 -4.11
N ASN A 5 -25.22 -1.20 -5.06
CA ASN A 5 -24.12 -1.74 -5.82
C ASN A 5 -22.98 -2.07 -4.82
N LYS A 6 -23.00 -3.25 -4.21
CA LYS A 6 -21.88 -3.71 -3.36
C LYS A 6 -20.67 -3.85 -4.27
N SER A 7 -19.63 -3.08 -3.99
CA SER A 7 -18.34 -3.19 -4.69
C SER A 7 -17.91 -4.66 -4.74
N ARG A 8 -17.57 -5.13 -5.94
CA ARG A 8 -17.04 -6.49 -6.19
C ARG A 8 -15.66 -6.70 -5.54
N PHE A 9 -15.00 -5.61 -5.14
CA PHE A 9 -13.65 -5.59 -4.59
C PHE A 9 -13.68 -5.33 -3.08
N LEU A 10 -12.81 -6.01 -2.34
CA LEU A 10 -12.64 -5.81 -0.90
C LEU A 10 -11.92 -4.49 -0.61
N PHE A 11 -11.01 -4.07 -1.49
CA PHE A 11 -10.24 -2.84 -1.38
C PHE A 11 -10.54 -1.91 -2.56
N ASP A 12 -10.69 -0.63 -2.27
CA ASP A 12 -10.75 0.39 -3.31
C ASP A 12 -9.36 0.55 -3.96
N VAL A 13 -8.30 0.56 -3.15
CA VAL A 13 -6.90 0.69 -3.58
C VAL A 13 -6.01 -0.29 -2.83
N VAL A 14 -5.12 -0.96 -3.56
CA VAL A 14 -3.95 -1.68 -3.04
C VAL A 14 -2.68 -0.97 -3.52
N ILE A 15 -1.72 -0.74 -2.62
CA ILE A 15 -0.41 -0.16 -2.95
C ILE A 15 0.70 -1.16 -2.61
N ILE A 16 1.49 -1.55 -3.61
CA ILE A 16 2.69 -2.39 -3.47
C ILE A 16 3.91 -1.49 -3.22
N GLY A 17 4.79 -1.88 -2.31
CA GLY A 17 5.79 -0.95 -1.75
C GLY A 17 5.14 0.02 -0.76
N GLY A 18 4.03 -0.43 -0.16
CA GLY A 18 3.10 0.40 0.60
C GLY A 18 3.67 0.95 1.89
N LEU A 19 4.79 0.45 2.42
CA LEU A 19 5.42 0.96 3.64
C LEU A 19 6.72 1.75 3.37
N GLY A 20 6.94 2.15 2.12
CA GLY A 20 8.01 3.06 1.71
C GLY A 20 7.63 4.55 1.81
N HIS A 21 8.60 5.42 1.53
CA HIS A 21 8.46 6.87 1.58
C HIS A 21 7.39 7.44 0.62
N VAL A 22 7.07 6.70 -0.46
CA VAL A 22 5.99 7.10 -1.39
C VAL A 22 4.69 6.38 -1.05
N GLY A 23 4.75 5.05 -0.87
CA GLY A 23 3.55 4.23 -0.70
C GLY A 23 2.76 4.54 0.57
N LEU A 24 3.44 4.75 1.70
CA LEU A 24 2.76 4.94 2.99
C LEU A 24 2.03 6.29 3.05
N PRO A 25 2.66 7.45 2.78
CA PRO A 25 1.95 8.73 2.75
C PRO A 25 0.80 8.74 1.74
N LEU A 26 0.98 8.16 0.56
CA LEU A 26 -0.07 8.06 -0.45
C LEU A 26 -1.28 7.25 0.05
N GLY A 27 -1.03 6.08 0.66
CA GLY A 27 -2.10 5.26 1.22
C GLY A 27 -2.80 5.90 2.42
N LEU A 28 -2.08 6.67 3.24
CA LEU A 28 -2.67 7.46 4.31
C LEU A 28 -3.66 8.49 3.77
N VAL A 29 -3.30 9.20 2.71
CA VAL A 29 -4.19 10.18 2.06
C VAL A 29 -5.44 9.48 1.51
N PHE A 30 -5.30 8.37 0.78
CA PHE A 30 -6.47 7.64 0.29
C PHE A 30 -7.38 7.13 1.40
N ALA A 31 -6.81 6.55 2.45
CA ALA A 31 -7.57 6.05 3.58
C ALA A 31 -8.28 7.18 4.35
N LYS A 32 -7.64 8.35 4.47
CA LYS A 32 -8.21 9.55 5.08
C LYS A 32 -9.40 10.10 4.28
N GLU A 33 -9.30 10.08 2.94
CA GLU A 33 -10.39 10.44 2.02
C GLU A 33 -11.49 9.35 1.94
N GLY A 34 -11.41 8.32 2.76
CA GLY A 34 -12.49 7.35 2.97
C GLY A 34 -12.40 6.09 2.10
N LEU A 35 -11.39 5.97 1.24
CA LEU A 35 -11.15 4.76 0.45
C LEU A 35 -10.64 3.62 1.34
N LYS A 36 -11.18 2.41 1.16
CA LYS A 36 -10.64 1.23 1.83
C LYS A 36 -9.33 0.83 1.16
N THR A 37 -8.22 1.09 1.85
CA THR A 37 -6.86 1.02 1.30
C THR A 37 -6.08 -0.12 1.94
N CYS A 38 -5.36 -0.91 1.14
CA CYS A 38 -4.42 -1.92 1.62
C CYS A 38 -3.00 -1.57 1.18
N LEU A 39 -2.06 -1.59 2.12
CA LEU A 39 -0.63 -1.42 1.87
C LEU A 39 0.04 -2.80 1.91
N ILE A 40 0.67 -3.18 0.79
CA ILE A 40 1.47 -4.41 0.68
C ILE A 40 2.94 -4.03 0.71
N ASP A 41 3.68 -4.68 1.60
CA ASP A 41 5.13 -4.55 1.68
C ASP A 41 5.77 -5.89 2.01
N ILE A 42 7.09 -5.98 1.86
CA ILE A 42 7.85 -7.20 2.17
C ILE A 42 8.47 -7.14 3.57
N ASP A 43 8.51 -5.96 4.20
CA ASP A 43 9.15 -5.75 5.50
C ASP A 43 8.19 -6.00 6.67
N PRO A 44 8.31 -7.14 7.38
CA PRO A 44 7.42 -7.47 8.51
C PRO A 44 7.62 -6.54 9.71
N LEU A 45 8.80 -5.94 9.87
CA LEU A 45 9.08 -5.04 10.99
C LEU A 45 8.36 -3.71 10.79
N LYS A 46 8.44 -3.13 9.58
CA LYS A 46 7.64 -1.95 9.23
C LYS A 46 6.15 -2.23 9.35
N ALA A 47 5.70 -3.39 8.88
CA ALA A 47 4.30 -3.77 8.99
C ALA A 47 3.83 -3.84 10.46
N ALA A 48 4.65 -4.42 11.35
CA ALA A 48 4.34 -4.48 12.77
C ALA A 48 4.32 -3.09 13.45
N GLN A 49 5.24 -2.19 13.07
CA GLN A 49 5.27 -0.81 13.55
C GLN A 49 4.02 -0.03 13.09
N VAL A 50 3.72 -0.08 11.80
CA VAL A 50 2.58 0.64 11.22
C VAL A 50 1.26 0.12 11.77
N LYS A 51 1.09 -1.20 11.97
CA LYS A 51 -0.10 -1.76 12.62
C LYS A 51 -0.31 -1.27 14.07
N LYS A 52 0.74 -0.81 14.74
CA LYS A 52 0.67 -0.19 16.07
C LYS A 52 0.43 1.32 16.02
N GLY A 53 0.22 1.89 14.83
CA GLY A 53 0.05 3.33 14.65
C GLY A 53 1.34 4.13 14.79
N ILE A 54 2.49 3.52 14.52
CA ILE A 54 3.82 4.14 14.60
C ILE A 54 4.38 4.28 13.18
N MET A 55 4.86 5.47 12.83
CA MET A 55 5.50 5.72 11.53
C MET A 55 6.90 5.07 11.48
N PRO A 56 7.26 4.37 10.39
CA PRO A 56 8.56 3.70 10.26
C PRO A 56 9.70 4.65 9.86
N PHE A 57 9.39 5.91 9.59
CA PHE A 57 10.32 6.99 9.27
C PHE A 57 9.70 8.35 9.62
N ILE A 58 10.50 9.42 9.60
CA ILE A 58 10.02 10.78 9.85
C ILE A 58 9.20 11.26 8.67
N GLU A 59 7.93 11.55 8.91
CA GLU A 59 7.02 12.23 7.99
C GLU A 59 6.11 13.15 8.82
N TYR A 60 6.18 14.45 8.59
CA TYR A 60 5.56 15.44 9.47
C TYR A 60 4.03 15.39 9.34
N GLY A 61 3.34 15.19 10.47
CA GLY A 61 1.88 15.14 10.52
C GLY A 61 1.25 13.81 10.09
N ALA A 62 2.03 12.80 9.71
CA ALA A 62 1.49 11.51 9.25
C ALA A 62 1.00 10.60 10.38
N GLU A 63 1.63 10.61 11.55
CA GLU A 63 1.28 9.68 12.65
C GLU A 63 -0.17 9.85 13.18
N PRO A 64 -0.69 11.08 13.38
CA PRO A 64 -2.09 11.27 13.74
C PRO A 64 -3.05 10.68 12.69
N ILE A 65 -2.75 10.87 11.40
CA ILE A 65 -3.54 10.33 10.29
C ILE A 65 -3.49 8.81 10.30
N LEU A 66 -2.30 8.21 10.47
CA LEU A 66 -2.13 6.77 10.57
C LEU A 66 -3.02 6.17 11.68
N LYS A 67 -2.97 6.74 12.88
CA LYS A 67 -3.80 6.28 14.01
C LYS A 67 -5.29 6.39 13.70
N GLU A 68 -5.72 7.48 13.07
CA GLU A 68 -7.10 7.69 12.66
C GLU A 68 -7.58 6.63 11.65
N VAL A 69 -6.83 6.42 10.56
CA VAL A 69 -7.26 5.52 9.47
C VAL A 69 -7.22 4.05 9.89
N LEU A 70 -6.30 3.67 10.79
CA LEU A 70 -6.29 2.34 11.41
C LEU A 70 -7.50 2.14 12.33
N LYS A 71 -7.78 3.11 13.21
CA LYS A 71 -8.92 3.06 14.12
C LYS A 71 -10.24 2.92 13.35
N ASN A 72 -10.37 3.64 12.24
CA ASN A 72 -11.56 3.61 11.39
C ASN A 72 -11.59 2.42 10.40
N LYS A 73 -10.59 1.52 10.46
CA LYS A 73 -10.45 0.35 9.57
C LYS A 73 -10.46 0.71 8.09
N LYS A 74 -9.93 1.89 7.75
CA LYS A 74 -9.76 2.37 6.37
C LYS A 74 -8.41 1.97 5.79
N LEU A 75 -7.44 1.66 6.63
CA LEU A 75 -6.12 1.17 6.23
C LEU A 75 -5.89 -0.25 6.74
N GLU A 76 -5.50 -1.16 5.84
CA GLU A 76 -5.02 -2.50 6.16
C GLU A 76 -3.58 -2.69 5.67
N ILE A 77 -2.81 -3.55 6.35
CA ILE A 77 -1.41 -3.83 6.01
C ILE A 77 -1.25 -5.34 5.79
N SER A 78 -0.75 -5.71 4.62
CA SER A 78 -0.49 -7.08 4.19
C SER A 78 0.98 -7.30 3.83
N LEU A 79 1.43 -8.54 4.00
CA LEU A 79 2.74 -9.02 3.50
C LEU A 79 2.57 -9.99 2.31
N ASP A 80 1.33 -10.25 1.90
CA ASP A 80 0.99 -11.18 0.82
C ASP A 80 0.43 -10.41 -0.38
N LEU A 81 0.99 -10.70 -1.57
CA LEU A 81 0.55 -10.14 -2.84
C LEU A 81 -0.86 -10.58 -3.25
N LYS A 82 -1.46 -11.60 -2.61
CA LYS A 82 -2.83 -12.07 -2.91
C LYS A 82 -3.88 -10.96 -2.80
N SER A 83 -3.68 -9.96 -1.93
CA SER A 83 -4.60 -8.83 -1.78
C SER A 83 -4.78 -8.02 -3.07
N VAL A 84 -3.87 -8.15 -4.05
CA VAL A 84 -4.02 -7.58 -5.41
C VAL A 84 -5.30 -8.05 -6.09
N ALA A 85 -5.67 -9.32 -5.95
CA ALA A 85 -6.87 -9.88 -6.59
C ALA A 85 -8.18 -9.31 -6.03
N GLU A 86 -8.11 -8.66 -4.87
CA GLU A 86 -9.26 -8.13 -4.14
C GLU A 86 -9.40 -6.62 -4.31
N ALA A 87 -8.55 -5.98 -5.11
CA ALA A 87 -8.50 -4.52 -5.30
C ALA A 87 -9.14 -4.05 -6.60
N LYS A 88 -9.85 -2.92 -6.53
CA LYS A 88 -10.33 -2.21 -7.71
C LYS A 88 -9.20 -1.51 -8.47
N PHE A 89 -8.26 -0.91 -7.73
CA PHE A 89 -7.08 -0.26 -8.28
C PHE A 89 -5.81 -0.78 -7.60
N VAL A 90 -4.76 -0.99 -8.39
CA VAL A 90 -3.44 -1.46 -7.92
C VAL A 90 -2.40 -0.41 -8.29
N ILE A 91 -1.70 0.11 -7.29
CA ILE A 91 -0.61 1.08 -7.44
C ILE A 91 0.70 0.40 -7.05
N VAL A 92 1.75 0.61 -7.85
CA VAL A 92 3.08 0.06 -7.60
C VAL A 92 4.02 1.22 -7.28
N ALA A 93 4.47 1.31 -6.03
CA ALA A 93 5.33 2.36 -5.49
C ALA A 93 6.61 1.75 -4.87
N ILE A 94 7.31 0.92 -5.64
CA ILE A 94 8.57 0.29 -5.22
C ILE A 94 9.78 1.14 -5.61
N GLY A 95 10.82 1.09 -4.80
CA GLY A 95 12.06 1.83 -5.06
C GLY A 95 12.78 1.31 -6.30
N THR A 96 13.32 2.24 -7.09
CA THR A 96 14.21 1.99 -8.22
C THR A 96 15.62 2.47 -7.84
N PRO A 97 16.37 1.70 -7.03
CA PRO A 97 17.71 2.12 -6.63
C PRO A 97 18.59 2.33 -7.86
N ILE A 98 19.42 3.37 -7.84
CA ILE A 98 20.37 3.67 -8.91
C ILE A 98 21.65 2.84 -8.74
N ASP A 99 22.31 2.52 -9.85
CA ASP A 99 23.65 1.94 -9.85
C ASP A 99 24.76 3.01 -9.85
N GLU A 100 26.02 2.57 -9.90
CA GLU A 100 27.20 3.44 -9.92
C GLU A 100 27.28 4.35 -11.18
N TYR A 101 26.49 4.07 -12.21
CA TYR A 101 26.37 4.84 -13.44
C TYR A 101 25.10 5.70 -13.50
N LEU A 102 24.39 5.86 -12.37
CA LEU A 102 23.12 6.58 -12.26
C LEU A 102 21.96 5.95 -13.04
N ASN A 103 22.09 4.69 -13.47
CA ASN A 103 20.98 3.97 -14.11
C ASN A 103 20.06 3.36 -13.05
N PRO A 104 18.73 3.44 -13.24
CA PRO A 104 17.81 2.77 -12.34
C PRO A 104 17.91 1.25 -12.50
N LYS A 105 18.01 0.53 -11.38
CA LYS A 105 17.92 -0.93 -11.35
C LYS A 105 16.46 -1.35 -11.52
N THR A 106 16.03 -1.51 -12.76
CA THR A 106 14.63 -1.81 -13.13
C THR A 106 14.22 -3.27 -12.95
N ARG A 107 15.17 -4.18 -12.71
CA ARG A 107 14.89 -5.63 -12.61
C ARG A 107 13.85 -5.95 -11.52
N VAL A 108 14.00 -5.38 -10.32
CA VAL A 108 13.04 -5.56 -9.22
C VAL A 108 11.65 -5.08 -9.62
N PHE A 109 11.60 -3.99 -10.38
CA PHE A 109 10.38 -3.43 -10.91
C PHE A 109 9.70 -4.35 -11.94
N LEU A 110 10.44 -4.98 -12.83
CA LEU A 110 9.85 -5.92 -13.79
C LEU A 110 9.41 -7.24 -13.12
N GLU A 111 10.18 -7.71 -12.13
CA GLU A 111 9.86 -8.93 -11.38
C GLU A 111 8.54 -8.82 -10.60
N ILE A 112 8.16 -7.62 -10.11
CA ILE A 112 6.89 -7.48 -9.41
C ILE A 112 5.70 -7.71 -10.35
N PHE A 113 5.75 -7.23 -11.60
CA PHE A 113 4.66 -7.44 -12.56
C PHE A 113 4.51 -8.92 -12.91
N GLN A 114 5.62 -9.67 -13.03
CA GLN A 114 5.57 -11.11 -13.22
C GLN A 114 4.91 -11.82 -12.02
N LYS A 115 5.23 -11.40 -10.79
CA LYS A 115 4.66 -11.99 -9.56
C LYS A 115 3.16 -11.71 -9.39
N ILE A 116 2.70 -10.51 -9.73
CA ILE A 116 1.29 -10.11 -9.55
C ILE A 116 0.40 -10.53 -10.72
N LYS A 117 0.95 -10.87 -11.89
CA LYS A 117 0.19 -11.28 -13.08
C LYS A 117 -0.86 -12.37 -12.79
N LYS A 118 -0.59 -13.29 -11.86
CA LYS A 118 -1.51 -14.37 -11.48
C LYS A 118 -2.69 -13.93 -10.60
N TYR A 119 -2.70 -12.67 -10.15
CA TYR A 119 -3.74 -12.07 -9.31
C TYR A 119 -4.54 -10.98 -10.05
N LEU A 120 -4.18 -10.68 -11.31
CA LEU A 120 -4.90 -9.76 -12.20
C LEU A 120 -5.84 -10.57 -13.10
#